data_AF-A0A528V386-F1
#
_entry.id   AF-A0A528V386-F1
#
_cell.length_a   1.000
_cell.length_b   1.000
_cell.length_c   1.000
_cell.angle_alpha   90.00
_cell.angle_beta   90.00
_cell.angle_gamma   90.00
#
_symmetry.space_group_name_H-M   'P 1'
#
loop_
_entity.id
_entity.type
_entity.pdbx_description
1 polymer ?
#
loop_
_entity_poly.entity_id
_entity_poly.type
_entity_poly.pdbx_seq_one_letter_code
_entity_poly.pdbx_strand_id
1 'polypeptide(L)'
;IITVHAEAGPHLDRSLQAIRNLGKKAGVSLNPSTPESVIEYVLDRLDLVLLMTVNPGFGGQAFIPSVIDKVRRVKALIGNRPIDIEIDGGVTPET
;
A
#
# COMPACT_ATOMS: atom_id res chain seq x y z
N ILE A 1 -8.41 -9.74 -3.38
CA ILE A 1 -7.30 -8.90 -3.89
C ILE A 1 -5.99 -9.52 -3.40
N ILE A 2 -4.87 -9.32 -4.10
CA ILE A 2 -3.55 -9.75 -3.63
C ILE A 2 -2.66 -8.51 -3.57
N THR A 3 -2.07 -8.25 -2.41
CA THR A 3 -1.09 -7.18 -2.21
C THR A 3 0.31 -7.76 -2.10
N VAL A 4 1.31 -7.00 -2.58
CA VAL A 4 2.73 -7.30 -2.37
C VAL A 4 3.43 -6.08 -1.81
N HIS A 5 4.37 -6.31 -0.90
CA HIS A 5 5.24 -5.24 -0.42
C HIS A 5 6.12 -4.73 -1.55
N ALA A 6 6.19 -3.40 -1.73
CA ALA A 6 7.07 -2.77 -2.72
C ALA A 6 8.56 -3.13 -2.48
N GLU A 7 8.90 -3.43 -1.23
CA GLU A 7 10.24 -3.71 -0.72
C GLU A 7 10.63 -5.19 -0.82
N ALA A 8 9.67 -6.09 -1.09
CA ALA A 8 9.91 -7.53 -1.06
C ALA A 8 10.75 -8.04 -2.23
N GLY A 9 10.88 -7.26 -3.31
CA GLY A 9 11.71 -7.65 -4.43
C GLY A 9 11.98 -6.52 -5.42
N PRO A 10 12.95 -6.70 -6.33
CA PRO A 10 13.43 -5.64 -7.21
C PRO A 10 12.47 -5.28 -8.36
N HIS A 11 11.39 -6.03 -8.56
CA HIS A 11 10.55 -5.95 -9.76
C HIS A 11 9.06 -5.84 -9.43
N LEU A 12 8.65 -4.76 -8.77
CA LEU A 12 7.26 -4.49 -8.39
C LEU A 12 6.28 -4.61 -9.57
N ASP A 13 6.58 -3.98 -10.71
CA ASP A 13 5.75 -4.04 -11.94
C ASP A 13 5.43 -5.48 -12.37
N ARG A 14 6.45 -6.35 -12.39
CA ARG A 14 6.32 -7.75 -12.79
C ARG A 14 5.45 -8.53 -11.81
N SER A 15 5.60 -8.29 -10.51
CA SER A 15 4.77 -8.93 -9.48
C SER A 15 3.30 -8.53 -9.62
N LEU A 16 3.02 -7.24 -9.84
CA LEU A 16 1.66 -6.76 -10.08
C LEU A 16 1.06 -7.34 -11.37
N GLN A 17 1.86 -7.43 -12.44
CA GLN A 17 1.45 -8.08 -13.69
C GLN A 17 1.10 -9.55 -13.46
N ALA A 18 1.92 -10.29 -12.70
CA ALA A 18 1.67 -11.70 -12.40
C ALA A 18 0.34 -11.89 -11.66
N ILE A 19 0.02 -11.03 -10.68
CA ILE A 19 -1.26 -11.06 -9.96
C ILE A 19 -2.44 -10.87 -10.93
N ARG A 20 -2.35 -9.87 -11.82
CA ARG A 20 -3.42 -9.58 -12.79
C ARG A 20 -3.59 -10.70 -13.83
N ASN A 21 -2.50 -11.33 -14.27
CA ASN A 21 -2.54 -12.47 -15.18
C ASN A 21 -3.25 -13.70 -14.58
N LEU A 22 -3.33 -13.79 -13.25
CA LEU A 22 -4.13 -14.79 -12.52
C LEU A 22 -5.61 -14.39 -12.40
N GLY A 23 -6.04 -13.31 -13.06
CA GLY A 23 -7.41 -12.79 -12.98
C GLY A 23 -7.77 -12.20 -11.62
N LYS A 24 -6.78 -11.74 -10.85
CA LYS A 24 -6.98 -11.14 -9.52
C LYS A 24 -6.73 -9.63 -9.58
N LYS A 25 -7.41 -8.90 -8.69
CA LYS A 25 -7.06 -7.51 -8.37
C LYS A 25 -5.67 -7.45 -7.74
N ALA A 26 -4.85 -6.49 -8.14
CA ALA A 26 -3.47 -6.30 -7.68
C ALA A 26 -3.35 -5.06 -6.80
N GLY A 27 -2.62 -5.17 -5.70
CA GLY A 27 -2.32 -4.02 -4.85
C GLY A 27 -0.88 -4.04 -4.36
N VAL A 28 -0.50 -2.94 -3.72
CA VAL A 28 0.84 -2.76 -3.16
C VAL A 28 0.74 -2.36 -1.69
N SER A 29 1.56 -2.99 -0.85
CA SER A 29 1.73 -2.61 0.55
C SER A 29 2.98 -1.78 0.73
N LEU A 30 2.93 -0.73 1.55
CA LEU A 30 4.09 0.09 1.88
C LEU A 30 4.34 0.08 3.39
N ASN A 31 5.56 -0.26 3.80
CA ASN A 31 6.00 -0.12 5.19
C ASN A 31 6.03 1.36 5.62
N PRO A 32 6.06 1.64 6.94
CA PRO A 32 6.13 3.02 7.45
C PRO A 32 7.31 3.83 6.89
N SER A 33 8.47 3.19 6.67
CA SER A 33 9.68 3.83 6.14
C SER A 33 9.70 4.00 4.62
N THR A 34 8.87 3.26 3.89
CA THR A 34 8.98 3.21 2.43
C THR A 34 8.31 4.42 1.81
N PRO A 35 9.03 5.23 1.02
CA PRO A 35 8.47 6.43 0.45
C PRO A 35 7.35 6.07 -0.54
N GLU A 36 6.26 6.84 -0.55
CA GLU A 36 5.15 6.59 -1.46
C GLU A 36 5.52 6.82 -2.93
N SER A 37 6.59 7.56 -3.23
CA SER A 37 7.04 7.75 -4.62
C SER A 37 7.41 6.45 -5.35
N VAL A 38 7.67 5.35 -4.62
CA VAL A 38 7.99 4.05 -5.22
C VAL A 38 6.87 3.49 -6.10
N ILE A 39 5.62 3.97 -5.94
CA ILE A 39 4.47 3.48 -6.70
C ILE A 39 4.12 4.33 -7.92
N GLU A 40 4.80 5.47 -8.15
CA GLU A 40 4.46 6.44 -9.20
C GLU A 40 4.37 5.82 -10.59
N TYR A 41 5.28 4.89 -10.91
CA TYR A 41 5.38 4.26 -12.23
C TYR A 41 4.47 3.05 -12.43
N VAL A 42 3.72 2.64 -11.40
CA VAL A 42 2.89 1.42 -11.45
C VAL A 42 1.42 1.67 -11.11
N LEU A 43 0.99 2.93 -10.96
CA LEU A 43 -0.38 3.31 -10.58
C LEU A 43 -1.44 2.64 -11.47
N ASP A 44 -1.20 2.53 -12.78
CA ASP A 44 -2.16 1.96 -13.73
C ASP A 44 -2.36 0.44 -13.59
N ARG A 45 -1.59 -0.22 -12.72
CA ARG A 45 -1.73 -1.64 -12.38
C ARG A 45 -2.36 -1.89 -11.02
N LEU A 46 -2.57 -0.84 -10.23
CA LEU A 46 -3.04 -0.96 -8.86
C LEU A 46 -4.57 -0.86 -8.82
N ASP A 47 -5.16 -1.74 -8.04
CA ASP A 47 -6.53 -1.66 -7.56
C ASP A 47 -6.58 -1.17 -6.10
N LEU A 48 -5.46 -1.30 -5.36
CA LEU A 48 -5.34 -0.97 -3.94
C LEU A 48 -3.93 -0.53 -3.56
N VAL A 49 -3.83 0.48 -2.70
CA VAL A 49 -2.62 0.82 -1.94
C VAL A 49 -2.89 0.57 -0.45
N LEU A 50 -2.15 -0.37 0.14
CA LEU A 50 -2.19 -0.70 1.55
C LEU A 50 -1.05 0.02 2.29
N LEU A 51 -1.39 0.84 3.27
CA LEU A 51 -0.43 1.57 4.08
C LEU A 51 -0.31 0.94 5.46
N MET A 52 0.88 0.43 5.77
CA MET A 52 1.17 -0.13 7.08
C MET A 52 1.33 1.01 8.09
N THR A 53 0.49 1.03 9.11
CA THR A 53 0.55 1.97 10.25
C THR A 53 1.24 1.38 11.48
N VAL A 54 1.89 0.24 11.30
CA VAL A 54 2.80 -0.43 12.24
C VAL A 54 3.94 -1.08 11.43
N ASN A 55 4.99 -1.56 12.10
CA ASN A 55 5.96 -2.42 11.40
C ASN A 55 5.33 -3.81 11.19
N PRO A 56 5.42 -4.41 10.00
CA PRO A 56 4.79 -5.70 9.73
C PRO A 56 5.37 -6.81 10.62
N GLY A 57 4.54 -7.79 10.99
CA GLY A 57 4.97 -9.02 11.66
C GLY A 57 4.07 -9.45 12.82
N PHE A 58 3.53 -8.51 13.60
CA PHE A 58 2.77 -8.82 14.81
C PHE A 58 1.52 -7.95 14.98
N GLY A 59 0.44 -8.53 15.51
CA GLY A 59 -0.75 -7.79 15.91
C GLY A 59 -0.58 -7.08 17.26
N GLY A 60 -1.50 -6.16 17.59
CA GLY A 60 -1.52 -5.44 18.88
C GLY A 60 -0.52 -4.29 19.00
N GLN A 61 0.18 -3.95 17.91
CA GLN A 61 1.08 -2.80 17.87
C GLN A 61 0.29 -1.48 17.84
N ALA A 62 0.88 -0.44 18.44
CA ALA A 62 0.30 0.89 18.45
C ALA A 62 0.43 1.57 17.07
N PHE A 63 -0.64 2.27 16.68
CA PHE A 63 -0.68 3.07 15.46
C PHE A 63 0.48 4.07 15.38
N ILE A 64 1.10 4.21 14.20
CA ILE A 64 2.15 5.19 13.90
C ILE A 64 1.50 6.43 13.23
N PRO A 65 1.28 7.55 13.94
CA PRO A 65 0.49 8.68 13.42
C PRO A 65 1.12 9.40 12.23
N SER A 66 2.45 9.37 12.12
CA SER A 66 3.17 10.00 11.00
C SER A 66 2.84 9.39 9.63
N VAL A 67 2.27 8.18 9.59
CA VAL A 67 1.83 7.55 8.34
C VAL A 67 0.59 8.26 7.76
N ILE A 68 -0.17 9.03 8.54
CA ILE A 68 -1.31 9.80 8.03
C ILE A 68 -0.87 10.83 6.97
N ASP A 69 0.30 11.44 7.11
CA ASP A 69 0.83 12.33 6.07
C ASP A 69 1.14 11.56 4.78
N LYS A 70 1.59 10.31 4.89
CA LYS A 70 1.77 9.42 3.74
C LYS A 70 0.42 9.08 3.08
N VAL A 71 -0.64 8.83 3.85
CA VAL A 71 -1.99 8.61 3.33
C VAL A 71 -2.43 9.81 2.47
N ARG A 72 -2.22 11.05 2.95
CA ARG A 72 -2.56 12.27 2.20
C ARG A 72 -1.79 12.37 0.89
N ARG A 73 -0.48 12.09 0.91
CA ARG A 73 0.36 12.14 -0.29
C ARG A 73 0.00 11.05 -1.29
N VAL A 74 -0.30 9.83 -0.82
CA VAL A 74 -0.83 8.74 -1.67
C VAL A 74 -2.17 9.11 -2.28
N LYS A 75 -3.10 9.70 -1.51
CA LYS A 75 -4.40 10.15 -2.04
C LYS A 75 -4.23 11.19 -3.15
N ALA A 76 -3.31 12.14 -2.96
CA ALA A 76 -2.99 13.14 -3.98
C ALA A 76 -2.36 12.49 -5.23
N LEU A 77 -1.43 11.55 -5.04
CA LEU A 77 -0.75 10.83 -6.12
C LEU A 77 -1.72 9.98 -6.97
N ILE A 78 -2.64 9.28 -6.32
CA ILE A 78 -3.69 8.48 -6.98
C ILE A 78 -4.64 9.37 -7.79
N GLY A 79 -5.02 10.53 -7.24
CA GLY A 79 -5.99 11.44 -7.85
C GLY A 79 -7.38 10.81 -7.94
N ASN A 80 -7.98 10.85 -9.13
CA ASN A 80 -9.31 10.31 -9.42
C ASN A 80 -9.30 8.86 -9.92
N ARG A 81 -8.14 8.18 -9.91
CA ARG A 81 -8.07 6.77 -10.32
C ARG A 81 -8.91 5.90 -9.38
N PRO A 82 -9.53 4.83 -9.88
CA PRO A 82 -10.34 3.91 -9.08
C PRO A 82 -9.42 2.95 -8.28
N ILE A 83 -8.58 3.53 -7.41
CA ILE A 83 -7.63 2.82 -6.56
C ILE A 83 -8.07 3.05 -5.12
N ASP A 84 -8.33 1.95 -4.41
CA ASP A 84 -8.67 2.00 -3.00
C ASP A 84 -7.42 2.32 -2.16
N ILE A 85 -7.61 2.96 -1.01
CA ILE A 85 -6.57 3.13 0.01
C ILE A 85 -7.03 2.38 1.25
N GLU A 86 -6.20 1.47 1.73
CA GLU A 86 -6.43 0.71 2.96
C GLU A 86 -5.32 1.01 3.98
N ILE A 87 -5.66 0.93 5.26
CA ILE A 87 -4.75 1.14 6.38
C ILE A 87 -4.74 -0.14 7.20
N ASP A 88 -3.56 -0.66 7.53
CA ASP A 88 -3.40 -1.86 8.36
C ASP A 88 -2.37 -1.65 9.47
N GLY A 89 -2.81 -1.90 10.70
CA GLY A 89 -1.99 -1.85 11.91
C GLY A 89 -2.48 -0.85 12.95
N GLY A 90 -2.83 -1.33 14.13
CA GLY A 90 -3.13 -0.47 15.28
C GLY A 90 -4.41 0.37 15.14
N VAL A 91 -5.33 0.00 14.24
CA VAL A 91 -6.61 0.70 14.05
C VAL A 91 -7.59 0.31 15.16
N THR A 92 -8.03 1.29 15.94
CA THR A 92 -9.05 1.17 17.00
C THR A 92 -10.11 2.27 16.82
N PRO A 93 -11.22 2.26 17.58
CA PRO A 93 -12.21 3.34 17.50
C PRO A 93 -11.66 4.75 17.79
N GLU A 94 -10.52 4.85 18.46
CA GLU A 94 -9.85 6.10 18.84
C GLU A 94 -8.87 6.62 17.78
N THR A 95 -8.59 5.85 16.72
CA THR A 95 -7.61 6.17 15.66
C THR A 95 -8.24 6.09 14.27
#